data_AF-H0YVS8-F1
#
_entry.id   AF-H0YVS8-F1
#
_cell.length_a   1.000
_cell.length_b   1.000
_cell.length_c   1.000
_cell.angle_alpha   90.00
_cell.angle_beta   90.00
_cell.angle_gamma   90.00
#
_symmetry.space_group_name_H-M   'P 1'
#
loop_
_entity.id
_entity.type
_entity.pdbx_description
1 polymer ?
#
loop_
_entity_poly.entity_id
_entity_poly.type
_entity_poly.pdbx_seq_one_letter_code
_entity_poly.pdbx_strand_id
1 'polypeptide(L)'
;MTSIADLPEDVLVELLSLLPARDLLRSCRLVCTQWRYVVDLTTLWKRKCQRDGFYRQSLDRSVSDWKIFYMLCQLKRNLIKNPCAEENFQHWTLDQNEGDRWKIEDLPGAHGNNPPDPAVRKYFVTSFRPCVKSQLITLKNEGYWNQLMDEKRPEITVKDWYAARFDCGCRYELSVRLLSEDYIVLEEFHPEPVVIEQWSDARWREISHTFQNYPAGVRYIMFQHGGQDTQYWAGCTFAQVPGLSSPSPAAALHSAACPGCTGSALGGRTSVANTGKSQSCV
;
A
#
# COMPACT_ATOMS: atom_id res chain seq x y z
N MET A 1 -12.67 45.67 22.43
CA MET A 1 -13.35 44.76 21.47
C MET A 1 -12.70 43.41 21.64
N THR A 2 -13.48 42.33 21.79
CA THR A 2 -12.94 40.97 21.75
C THR A 2 -12.56 40.61 20.32
N SER A 3 -11.36 40.05 20.17
CA SER A 3 -10.75 39.60 18.93
C SER A 3 -10.70 38.07 18.89
N ILE A 4 -10.35 37.49 17.73
CA ILE A 4 -10.13 36.05 17.61
C ILE A 4 -8.95 35.53 18.46
N ALA A 5 -8.05 36.42 18.91
CA ALA A 5 -6.94 36.08 19.81
C ALA A 5 -7.39 35.96 21.29
N ASP A 6 -8.54 36.52 21.64
CA ASP A 6 -9.11 36.42 22.99
C ASP A 6 -9.95 35.14 23.19
N LEU A 7 -9.98 34.26 22.18
CA LEU A 7 -10.65 32.96 22.27
C LEU A 7 -9.84 31.96 23.12
N PRO A 8 -10.53 31.09 23.89
CA PRO A 8 -9.92 29.94 24.55
C PRO A 8 -9.16 29.02 23.60
N GLU A 9 -8.12 28.34 24.11
CA GLU A 9 -7.24 27.45 23.33
C GLU A 9 -8.00 26.30 22.67
N ASP A 10 -8.95 25.68 23.38
CA ASP A 10 -9.80 24.60 22.89
C ASP A 10 -10.69 25.06 21.72
N VAL A 11 -11.25 26.26 21.80
CA VAL A 11 -12.01 26.86 20.70
C VAL A 11 -11.11 27.14 19.49
N LEU A 12 -9.89 27.63 19.70
CA LEU A 12 -8.90 27.81 18.62
C LEU A 12 -8.47 26.47 18.00
N VAL A 13 -8.31 25.41 18.80
CA VAL A 13 -8.05 24.04 18.31
C VAL A 13 -9.18 23.56 17.43
N GLU A 14 -10.45 23.70 17.86
CA GLU A 14 -11.60 23.31 17.03
C GLU A 14 -11.64 24.10 15.71
N LEU A 15 -11.53 25.43 15.76
CA LEU A 15 -11.57 26.29 14.58
C LEU A 15 -10.43 26.00 13.59
N LEU A 16 -9.19 25.90 14.08
CA LEU A 16 -8.04 25.59 13.24
C LEU A 16 -8.10 24.14 12.71
N SER A 17 -8.72 23.20 13.42
CA SER A 17 -8.87 21.82 12.93
C SER A 17 -9.69 21.72 11.64
N LEU A 18 -10.56 22.72 11.36
CA LEU A 18 -11.35 22.81 10.14
C LEU A 18 -10.52 23.18 8.90
N LEU A 19 -9.35 23.80 9.08
CA LEU A 19 -8.55 24.32 7.97
C LEU A 19 -7.67 23.24 7.33
N PRO A 20 -7.35 23.33 6.01
CA PRO A 20 -6.43 22.43 5.36
C PRO A 20 -5.05 22.43 6.03
N ALA A 21 -4.43 21.26 6.15
CA ALA A 21 -3.13 21.11 6.81
C ALA A 21 -2.01 21.96 6.18
N ARG A 22 -2.08 22.17 4.86
CA ARG A 22 -1.16 23.07 4.13
C ARG A 22 -1.26 24.52 4.62
N ASP A 23 -2.47 25.01 4.84
CA ASP A 23 -2.73 26.40 5.25
C ASP A 23 -2.38 26.61 6.71
N LEU A 24 -2.61 25.59 7.56
CA LEU A 24 -2.15 25.59 8.94
C LEU A 24 -0.63 25.82 9.02
N LEU A 25 0.15 25.05 8.25
CA LEU A 25 1.60 25.12 8.27
C LEU A 25 2.20 26.35 7.59
N ARG A 26 1.61 26.81 6.47
CA ARG A 26 2.19 27.90 5.65
C ARG A 26 1.63 29.28 5.98
N SER A 27 0.39 29.35 6.47
CA SER A 27 -0.33 30.61 6.68
C SER A 27 -0.65 30.83 8.15
N CYS A 28 -1.42 29.93 8.79
CA CYS A 28 -1.89 30.12 10.16
C CYS A 28 -0.74 30.22 11.18
N ARG A 29 0.31 29.40 11.01
CA ARG A 29 1.53 29.42 11.84
C ARG A 29 2.32 30.73 11.79
N LEU A 30 2.03 31.60 10.81
CA LEU A 30 2.65 32.91 10.63
C LEU A 30 1.80 34.08 11.14
N VAL A 31 0.51 33.87 11.43
CA VAL A 31 -0.44 34.93 11.82
C VAL A 31 -0.02 35.60 13.15
N CYS A 32 0.18 34.82 14.21
CA CYS A 32 0.64 35.31 15.51
C CYS A 32 1.30 34.19 16.33
N THR A 33 1.85 34.54 17.51
CA THR A 33 2.49 33.60 18.43
C THR A 33 1.53 32.54 18.98
N GLN A 34 0.30 32.94 19.33
CA GLN A 34 -0.75 32.03 19.81
C GLN A 34 -1.17 31.02 18.74
N TRP A 35 -1.41 31.47 17.51
CA TRP A 35 -1.74 30.58 16.39
C TRP A 35 -0.58 29.63 16.04
N ARG A 36 0.66 30.10 16.11
CA ARG A 36 1.85 29.24 15.96
C ARG A 36 1.90 28.14 17.00
N TYR A 37 1.69 28.50 18.27
CA TYR A 37 1.63 27.54 19.38
C TYR A 37 0.53 26.50 19.15
N VAL A 38 -0.71 26.91 18.86
CA VAL A 38 -1.82 25.98 18.59
C VAL A 38 -1.57 25.10 17.36
N VAL A 39 -0.95 25.63 16.29
CA VAL A 39 -0.58 24.84 15.10
C VAL A 39 0.50 23.78 15.40
N ASP A 40 1.37 24.02 16.38
CA ASP A 40 2.40 23.06 16.77
C ASP A 40 1.95 22.14 17.92
N LEU A 41 0.78 22.35 18.53
CA LEU A 41 0.20 21.44 19.53
C LEU A 41 -0.21 20.09 18.92
N THR A 42 0.14 19.01 19.60
CA THR A 42 -0.25 17.63 19.23
C THR A 42 -1.77 17.42 19.27
N THR A 43 -2.48 18.14 20.14
CA THR A 43 -3.95 18.09 20.28
C THR A 43 -4.68 18.52 19.02
N LEU A 44 -4.18 19.56 18.32
CA LEU A 44 -4.74 19.99 17.03
C LEU A 44 -4.69 18.87 15.99
N TRP A 45 -3.54 18.23 15.83
CA TRP A 45 -3.35 17.18 14.82
C TRP A 45 -4.11 15.89 15.17
N LYS A 46 -4.18 15.54 16.46
CA LYS A 46 -5.07 14.47 16.95
C LYS A 46 -6.53 14.80 16.65
N ARG A 47 -6.98 16.04 16.86
CA ARG A 47 -8.33 16.48 16.53
C ARG A 47 -8.62 16.42 15.02
N LYS A 48 -7.67 16.82 14.17
CA LYS A 48 -7.78 16.63 12.71
C LYS A 48 -7.87 15.14 12.33
N CYS A 49 -7.08 14.27 12.94
CA CYS A 49 -7.20 12.82 12.73
C CYS A 49 -8.59 12.28 13.12
N GLN A 50 -9.22 12.81 14.18
CA GLN A 50 -10.58 12.43 14.57
C GLN A 50 -11.62 12.86 13.53
N ARG A 51 -11.50 14.10 13.02
CA ARG A 51 -12.43 14.66 12.04
C ARG A 51 -12.33 13.97 10.68
N ASP A 52 -11.11 13.66 10.25
CA ASP A 52 -10.83 13.14 8.91
C ASP A 52 -10.82 11.59 8.87
N GLY A 53 -11.24 10.93 9.96
CA GLY A 53 -11.43 9.47 10.03
C GLY A 53 -10.17 8.62 10.25
N PHE A 54 -9.00 9.24 10.46
CA PHE A 54 -7.73 8.54 10.71
C PHE A 54 -7.55 8.06 12.16
N TYR A 55 -8.29 8.62 13.11
CA TYR A 55 -8.15 8.30 14.53
C TYR A 55 -8.79 6.96 14.91
N ARG A 56 -8.11 6.21 15.78
CA ARG A 56 -8.64 5.08 16.56
C ARG A 56 -8.08 5.17 17.97
N GLN A 57 -8.85 4.78 18.98
CA GLN A 57 -8.44 4.90 20.39
C GLN A 57 -7.16 4.12 20.73
N SER A 58 -6.89 3.03 20.02
CA SER A 58 -5.66 2.24 20.13
C SER A 58 -4.38 2.98 19.71
N LEU A 59 -4.50 4.06 18.92
CA LEU A 59 -3.36 4.86 18.45
C LEU A 59 -2.74 5.72 19.57
N ASP A 60 -3.48 6.00 20.65
CA ASP A 60 -3.02 6.88 21.74
C ASP A 60 -1.77 6.37 22.48
N ARG A 61 -1.43 5.09 22.32
CA ARG A 61 -0.22 4.48 22.92
C ARG A 61 0.94 4.33 21.94
N SER A 62 0.72 4.51 20.64
CA SER A 62 1.69 4.25 19.57
C SER A 62 2.05 5.50 18.76
N VAL A 63 1.15 6.47 18.65
CA VAL A 63 1.40 7.73 17.93
C VAL A 63 1.99 8.78 18.89
N SER A 64 3.31 8.93 18.83
CA SER A 64 4.05 9.98 19.55
C SER A 64 3.93 11.36 18.89
N ASP A 65 3.79 11.40 17.57
CA ASP A 65 3.77 12.62 16.76
C ASP A 65 2.54 12.62 15.84
N TRP A 66 1.43 13.20 16.34
CA TRP A 66 0.15 13.25 15.63
C TRP A 66 0.21 14.10 14.35
N LYS A 67 1.14 15.06 14.27
CA LYS A 67 1.36 15.90 13.09
C LYS A 67 1.96 15.07 11.97
N ILE A 68 3.03 14.33 12.24
CA ILE A 68 3.64 13.41 11.27
C ILE A 68 2.69 12.28 10.90
N PHE A 69 1.98 11.69 11.86
CA PHE A 69 0.96 10.68 11.61
C PHE A 69 -0.10 11.17 10.62
N TYR A 70 -0.65 12.37 10.85
CA TYR A 70 -1.63 12.98 9.94
C TYR A 70 -1.07 13.17 8.51
N MET A 71 0.17 13.67 8.38
CA MET A 71 0.81 13.85 7.07
C MET A 71 0.99 12.50 6.34
N LEU A 72 1.44 11.47 7.06
CA LEU A 72 1.59 10.12 6.49
C LEU A 72 0.23 9.53 6.07
N CYS A 73 -0.84 9.74 6.84
CA CYS A 73 -2.20 9.36 6.43
C CYS A 73 -2.64 10.07 5.15
N GLN A 74 -2.33 11.36 4.98
CA GLN A 74 -2.65 12.12 3.77
C GLN A 74 -1.81 11.73 2.55
N LEU A 75 -0.56 11.29 2.75
CA LEU A 75 0.33 10.85 1.67
C LEU A 75 0.13 9.38 1.27
N LYS A 76 -0.64 8.60 2.03
CA LYS A 76 -0.81 7.15 1.87
C LYS A 76 -1.59 6.79 0.61
N ARG A 77 -0.87 6.34 -0.43
CA ARG A 77 -1.40 5.85 -1.72
C ARG A 77 -0.40 4.92 -2.41
N ASN A 78 -0.82 4.19 -3.44
CA ASN A 78 0.09 3.47 -4.33
C ASN A 78 1.04 4.49 -5.00
N LEU A 79 2.35 4.27 -4.90
CA LEU A 79 3.38 5.09 -5.54
C LEU A 79 3.81 4.54 -6.90
N ILE A 80 3.49 3.27 -7.20
CA ILE A 80 3.69 2.70 -8.54
C ILE A 80 2.62 3.25 -9.49
N LYS A 81 3.08 3.81 -10.61
CA LYS A 81 2.26 4.31 -11.72
C LYS A 81 1.98 3.17 -12.69
N ASN A 82 0.78 3.16 -13.27
CA ASN A 82 0.30 2.11 -14.19
C ASN A 82 0.54 0.66 -13.67
N PRO A 83 0.03 0.30 -12.48
CA PRO A 83 0.23 -1.03 -11.89
C PRO A 83 -0.53 -2.14 -12.65
N CYS A 84 -1.68 -1.82 -13.24
CA CYS A 84 -2.58 -2.75 -13.91
C CYS A 84 -2.51 -2.70 -15.45
N ALA A 85 -1.44 -2.18 -16.05
CA ALA A 85 -1.25 -2.13 -17.51
C ALA A 85 -2.31 -1.33 -18.33
N GLU A 86 -3.14 -0.51 -17.68
CA GLU A 86 -4.15 0.31 -18.36
C GLU A 86 -3.56 1.34 -19.33
N GLU A 87 -2.37 1.85 -19.01
CA GLU A 87 -1.63 2.82 -19.84
C GLU A 87 -0.54 2.11 -20.67
N ASN A 88 -0.79 0.86 -21.08
CA ASN A 88 0.18 -0.03 -21.72
C ASN A 88 1.46 -0.19 -20.85
N PHE A 89 2.64 0.13 -21.41
CA PHE A 89 3.92 0.14 -20.68
C PHE A 89 4.34 1.54 -20.19
N GLN A 90 3.44 2.54 -20.19
CA GLN A 90 3.79 3.86 -19.65
C GLN A 90 4.25 3.75 -18.19
N HIS A 91 5.22 4.59 -17.83
CA HIS A 91 5.91 4.62 -16.54
C HIS A 91 6.76 3.39 -16.17
N TRP A 92 6.88 2.39 -17.05
CA TRP A 92 7.76 1.24 -16.83
C TRP A 92 8.99 1.29 -17.74
N THR A 93 10.17 1.09 -17.16
CA THR A 93 11.39 0.81 -17.91
C THR A 93 11.43 -0.69 -18.19
N LEU A 94 11.57 -1.11 -19.44
CA LEU A 94 11.71 -2.52 -19.81
C LEU A 94 13.20 -2.89 -19.79
N ASP A 95 13.69 -3.36 -18.64
CA ASP A 95 15.11 -3.68 -18.43
C ASP A 95 15.56 -4.87 -19.28
N GLN A 96 14.66 -5.85 -19.45
CA GLN A 96 14.83 -7.02 -20.32
C GLN A 96 13.49 -7.31 -21.01
N ASN A 97 13.53 -7.62 -22.30
CA ASN A 97 12.30 -7.76 -23.10
C ASN A 97 12.47 -8.86 -24.16
N GLU A 98 12.95 -10.03 -23.74
CA GLU A 98 13.40 -11.10 -24.63
C GLU A 98 12.26 -11.97 -25.17
N GLY A 99 12.60 -12.79 -26.18
CA GLY A 99 11.65 -13.73 -26.80
C GLY A 99 10.52 -13.01 -27.52
N ASP A 100 9.29 -13.44 -27.24
CA ASP A 100 8.04 -12.84 -27.71
C ASP A 100 7.69 -11.49 -27.04
N ARG A 101 8.58 -11.00 -26.16
CA ARG A 101 8.48 -9.74 -25.40
C ARG A 101 7.38 -9.75 -24.33
N TRP A 102 7.39 -8.73 -23.47
CA TRP A 102 6.25 -8.40 -22.62
C TRP A 102 5.00 -8.14 -23.47
N LYS A 103 3.90 -8.80 -23.10
CA LYS A 103 2.56 -8.57 -23.66
C LYS A 103 1.61 -8.04 -22.58
N ILE A 104 0.44 -7.58 -22.99
CA ILE A 104 -0.64 -7.13 -22.11
C ILE A 104 -1.90 -7.83 -22.55
N GLU A 105 -2.64 -8.38 -21.60
CA GLU A 105 -3.87 -9.12 -21.82
C GLU A 105 -4.99 -8.60 -20.91
N ASP A 106 -6.24 -8.68 -21.39
CA ASP A 106 -7.44 -8.33 -20.64
C ASP A 106 -7.95 -9.53 -19.81
N LEU A 107 -8.67 -9.24 -18.72
CA LEU A 107 -9.32 -10.22 -17.86
C LEU A 107 -10.79 -10.46 -18.25
N PRO A 108 -11.30 -11.71 -18.10
CA PRO A 108 -10.59 -12.90 -17.67
C PRO A 108 -9.66 -13.44 -18.77
N GLY A 109 -8.42 -13.75 -18.40
CA GLY A 109 -7.47 -14.41 -19.28
C GLY A 109 -7.94 -15.83 -19.63
N ALA A 110 -7.59 -16.33 -20.82
CA ALA A 110 -8.10 -17.61 -21.33
C ALA A 110 -7.83 -18.84 -20.43
N HIS A 111 -6.81 -18.75 -19.55
CA HIS A 111 -6.23 -19.88 -18.82
C HIS A 111 -5.86 -19.57 -17.36
N GLY A 112 -6.42 -18.51 -16.77
CA GLY A 112 -6.11 -18.05 -15.41
C GLY A 112 -7.35 -17.80 -14.55
N ASN A 113 -7.22 -17.90 -13.23
CA ASN A 113 -8.26 -17.44 -12.32
C ASN A 113 -8.38 -15.90 -12.34
N ASN A 114 -9.52 -15.36 -11.91
CA ASN A 114 -9.65 -13.93 -11.66
C ASN A 114 -8.72 -13.46 -10.53
N PRO A 115 -8.15 -12.24 -10.61
CA PRO A 115 -7.40 -11.66 -9.50
C PRO A 115 -8.31 -11.38 -8.29
N PRO A 116 -7.72 -11.16 -7.10
CA PRO A 116 -8.49 -10.89 -5.88
C PRO A 116 -9.32 -9.61 -5.92
N ASP A 117 -8.85 -8.60 -6.68
CA ASP A 117 -9.52 -7.31 -6.84
C ASP A 117 -10.25 -7.26 -8.19
N PRO A 118 -11.59 -7.18 -8.20
CA PRO A 118 -12.38 -7.11 -9.43
C PRO A 118 -12.22 -5.77 -10.20
N ALA A 119 -11.51 -4.77 -9.64
CA ALA A 119 -11.17 -3.55 -10.36
C ALA A 119 -10.00 -3.76 -11.35
N VAL A 120 -9.20 -4.82 -11.21
CA VAL A 120 -8.11 -5.15 -12.14
C VAL A 120 -8.70 -5.74 -13.41
N ARG A 121 -8.44 -5.10 -14.55
CA ARG A 121 -8.95 -5.52 -15.87
C ARG A 121 -7.87 -6.00 -16.82
N LYS A 122 -6.61 -5.66 -16.58
CA LYS A 122 -5.47 -6.02 -17.42
C LYS A 122 -4.29 -6.46 -16.59
N TYR A 123 -3.39 -7.20 -17.23
CA TYR A 123 -2.15 -7.69 -16.64
C TYR A 123 -1.02 -7.72 -17.68
N PHE A 124 0.21 -7.72 -17.17
CA PHE A 124 1.43 -7.89 -17.96
C PHE A 124 1.77 -9.38 -18.07
N VAL A 125 2.27 -9.80 -19.23
CA VAL A 125 2.61 -11.21 -19.52
C VAL A 125 4.06 -11.29 -19.98
N THR A 126 4.85 -12.19 -19.39
CA THR A 126 6.24 -12.44 -19.84
C THR A 126 6.33 -13.59 -20.83
N SER A 127 7.47 -13.62 -21.52
CA SER A 127 7.78 -14.61 -22.54
C SER A 127 8.51 -15.84 -21.99
N PHE A 128 8.94 -16.71 -22.91
CA PHE A 128 9.80 -17.88 -22.68
C PHE A 128 11.30 -17.55 -22.49
N ARG A 129 11.63 -16.25 -22.45
CA ARG A 129 12.95 -15.71 -22.12
C ARG A 129 12.76 -14.57 -21.10
N PRO A 130 13.80 -14.16 -20.38
CA PRO A 130 13.71 -13.09 -19.39
C PRO A 130 12.99 -11.83 -19.89
N CYS A 131 11.90 -11.50 -19.22
CA CYS A 131 11.23 -10.23 -19.35
C CYS A 131 11.19 -9.58 -17.96
N VAL A 132 11.85 -8.43 -17.82
CA VAL A 132 12.03 -7.72 -16.55
C VAL A 132 11.67 -6.26 -16.77
N LYS A 133 10.96 -5.64 -15.82
CA LYS A 133 10.63 -4.22 -15.86
C LYS A 133 10.77 -3.56 -14.50
N SER A 134 11.15 -2.29 -14.51
CA SER A 134 11.42 -1.50 -13.32
C SER A 134 10.69 -0.15 -13.30
N GLN A 135 10.53 0.39 -12.10
CA GLN A 135 10.08 1.76 -11.87
C GLN A 135 10.86 2.36 -10.69
N LEU A 136 11.51 3.50 -10.94
CA LEU A 136 12.24 4.28 -9.94
C LEU A 136 11.33 5.36 -9.35
N ILE A 137 10.94 5.19 -8.09
CA ILE A 137 10.11 6.15 -7.36
C ILE A 137 11.02 7.18 -6.67
N THR A 138 10.81 8.48 -6.93
CA THR A 138 11.49 9.56 -6.21
C THR A 138 10.63 10.06 -5.06
N LEU A 139 10.95 9.67 -3.82
CA LEU A 139 10.10 9.90 -2.64
C LEU A 139 9.75 11.38 -2.41
N LYS A 140 10.70 12.28 -2.65
CA LYS A 140 10.53 13.73 -2.54
C LYS A 140 9.46 14.28 -3.48
N ASN A 141 9.35 13.73 -4.69
CA ASN A 141 8.33 14.14 -5.67
C ASN A 141 6.93 13.62 -5.28
N GLU A 142 6.88 12.49 -4.57
CA GLU A 142 5.64 11.88 -4.10
C GLU A 142 5.13 12.50 -2.77
N GLY A 143 5.91 13.42 -2.17
CA GLY A 143 5.56 14.21 -0.97
C GLY A 143 6.36 13.88 0.29
N TYR A 144 7.24 12.88 0.25
CA TYR A 144 8.03 12.43 1.39
C TYR A 144 9.37 13.16 1.42
N TRP A 145 9.49 14.19 2.26
CA TRP A 145 10.68 15.03 2.34
C TRP A 145 11.83 14.36 3.10
N ASN A 146 13.09 14.72 2.76
CA ASN A 146 14.30 14.07 3.28
C ASN A 146 14.29 13.90 4.81
N GLN A 147 14.00 14.95 5.58
CA GLN A 147 13.96 14.90 7.05
C GLN A 147 12.94 13.88 7.60
N LEU A 148 11.78 13.69 6.96
CA LEU A 148 10.82 12.65 7.34
C LEU A 148 11.42 11.26 7.12
N MET A 149 12.07 11.05 5.97
CA MET A 149 12.70 9.77 5.63
C MET A 149 13.91 9.47 6.51
N ASP A 150 14.65 10.48 6.96
CA ASP A 150 15.87 10.31 7.75
C ASP A 150 15.56 10.14 9.26
N GLU A 151 14.70 10.98 9.82
CA GLU A 151 14.38 10.98 11.26
C GLU A 151 13.29 9.96 11.63
N LYS A 152 12.19 9.95 10.86
CA LYS A 152 10.96 9.23 11.22
C LYS A 152 10.86 7.86 10.57
N ARG A 153 11.56 7.64 9.45
CA ARG A 153 11.69 6.35 8.73
C ARG A 153 10.37 5.56 8.65
N PRO A 154 9.30 6.16 8.08
CA PRO A 154 7.97 5.54 8.00
C PRO A 154 8.02 4.20 7.24
N GLU A 155 7.29 3.19 7.71
CA GLU A 155 7.36 1.83 7.17
C GLU A 155 7.01 1.77 5.68
N ILE A 156 7.91 1.29 4.83
CA ILE A 156 7.67 1.18 3.38
C ILE A 156 7.13 -0.22 3.09
N THR A 157 5.81 -0.38 3.00
CA THR A 157 5.19 -1.61 2.51
C THR A 157 5.28 -1.67 0.97
N VAL A 158 5.56 -2.85 0.43
CA VAL A 158 5.53 -3.16 -1.00
C VAL A 158 4.83 -4.49 -1.22
N LYS A 159 3.98 -4.56 -2.24
CA LYS A 159 3.17 -5.72 -2.61
C LYS A 159 3.20 -5.92 -4.12
N ASP A 160 3.09 -7.16 -4.54
CA ASP A 160 2.91 -7.54 -5.95
C ASP A 160 2.09 -8.84 -6.05
N TRP A 161 1.44 -9.06 -7.20
CA TRP A 161 0.67 -10.28 -7.46
C TRP A 161 1.08 -10.94 -8.78
N TYR A 162 1.25 -12.26 -8.71
CA TYR A 162 1.71 -13.07 -9.83
C TYR A 162 0.88 -14.36 -9.94
N ALA A 163 0.78 -14.90 -11.16
CA ALA A 163 0.15 -16.17 -11.47
C ALA A 163 0.84 -16.83 -12.67
N ALA A 164 0.95 -18.15 -12.66
CA ALA A 164 1.15 -18.91 -13.90
C ALA A 164 -0.22 -19.23 -14.51
N ARG A 165 -0.26 -19.49 -15.83
CA ARG A 165 -1.40 -20.25 -16.39
C ARG A 165 -1.41 -21.67 -15.82
N PHE A 166 -2.56 -22.35 -15.87
CA PHE A 166 -2.63 -23.74 -15.39
C PHE A 166 -1.72 -24.67 -16.21
N ASP A 167 -1.66 -24.46 -17.52
CA ASP A 167 -0.98 -25.32 -18.49
C ASP A 167 0.52 -24.99 -18.65
N CYS A 168 1.02 -23.94 -18.00
CA CYS A 168 2.36 -23.35 -18.22
C CYS A 168 3.17 -23.29 -16.91
N GLY A 169 4.47 -23.59 -16.99
CA GLY A 169 5.40 -23.37 -15.88
C GLY A 169 5.92 -21.94 -15.88
N CYS A 170 6.30 -21.40 -14.73
CA CYS A 170 6.73 -20.01 -14.61
C CYS A 170 7.79 -19.81 -13.54
N ARG A 171 8.80 -18.98 -13.83
CA ARG A 171 9.73 -18.41 -12.85
C ARG A 171 9.42 -16.92 -12.69
N TYR A 172 9.11 -16.50 -11.47
CA TYR A 172 8.86 -15.12 -11.07
C TYR A 172 9.99 -14.58 -10.19
N GLU A 173 10.37 -13.32 -10.41
CA GLU A 173 11.41 -12.63 -9.65
C GLU A 173 10.98 -11.22 -9.26
N LEU A 174 11.40 -10.81 -8.06
CA LEU A 174 11.18 -9.48 -7.49
C LEU A 174 12.48 -9.00 -6.85
N SER A 175 12.86 -7.74 -7.09
CA SER A 175 13.88 -7.02 -6.35
C SER A 175 13.34 -5.63 -6.03
N VAL A 176 13.42 -5.24 -4.76
CA VAL A 176 13.01 -3.92 -4.30
C VAL A 176 14.16 -3.34 -3.49
N ARG A 177 14.68 -2.19 -3.90
CA ARG A 177 15.85 -1.54 -3.27
C ARG A 177 15.51 -0.15 -2.76
N LEU A 178 15.89 0.12 -1.53
CA LEU A 178 15.91 1.47 -0.97
C LEU A 178 17.26 2.11 -1.31
N LEU A 179 17.25 3.25 -2.00
CA LEU A 179 18.45 3.88 -2.53
C LEU A 179 18.72 5.25 -1.90
N SER A 180 20.01 5.58 -1.72
CA SER A 180 20.48 6.91 -1.31
C SER A 180 20.33 7.96 -2.41
N GLU A 181 20.69 9.22 -2.11
CA GLU A 181 20.76 10.31 -3.10
C GLU A 181 21.74 10.00 -4.25
N ASP A 182 22.84 9.30 -3.95
CA ASP A 182 23.85 8.84 -4.90
C ASP A 182 23.52 7.47 -5.54
N TYR A 183 22.28 7.01 -5.44
CA TYR A 183 21.78 5.71 -5.92
C TYR A 183 22.45 4.47 -5.29
N ILE A 184 23.12 4.62 -4.14
CA ILE A 184 23.71 3.50 -3.39
C ILE A 184 22.58 2.70 -2.73
N VAL A 185 22.63 1.37 -2.83
CA VAL A 185 21.68 0.47 -2.16
C VAL A 185 21.90 0.55 -0.64
N LEU A 186 20.88 1.01 0.09
CA LEU A 186 20.87 1.07 1.55
C LEU A 186 20.22 -0.18 2.16
N GLU A 187 19.20 -0.73 1.49
CA GLU A 187 18.53 -1.98 1.87
C GLU A 187 17.90 -2.62 0.62
N GLU A 188 17.83 -3.95 0.58
CA GLU A 188 17.25 -4.71 -0.54
C GLU A 188 16.36 -5.85 -0.03
N PHE A 189 15.17 -5.94 -0.61
CA PHE A 189 14.33 -7.14 -0.55
C PHE A 189 14.40 -7.84 -1.90
N HIS A 190 15.15 -8.94 -1.94
CA HIS A 190 15.26 -9.84 -3.10
C HIS A 190 15.02 -11.28 -2.63
N PRO A 191 13.75 -11.74 -2.61
CA PRO A 191 13.41 -13.13 -2.27
C PRO A 191 13.90 -14.09 -3.36
N GLU A 192 14.12 -15.35 -2.98
CA GLU A 192 14.42 -16.43 -3.93
C GLU A 192 13.37 -16.51 -5.06
N PRO A 193 13.78 -16.74 -6.32
CA PRO A 193 12.85 -16.85 -7.45
C PRO A 193 11.76 -17.88 -7.21
N VAL A 194 10.50 -17.48 -7.41
CA VAL A 194 9.36 -18.39 -7.24
C VAL A 194 9.17 -19.18 -8.52
N VAL A 195 9.33 -20.49 -8.44
CA VAL A 195 9.02 -21.42 -9.55
C VAL A 195 7.64 -22.03 -9.33
N ILE A 196 6.79 -21.94 -10.34
CA ILE A 196 5.50 -22.60 -10.44
C ILE A 196 5.62 -23.65 -11.55
N GLU A 197 5.31 -24.90 -11.22
CA GLU A 197 5.33 -26.00 -12.17
C GLU A 197 4.14 -25.99 -13.13
N GLN A 198 4.25 -26.75 -14.23
CA GLN A 198 3.14 -27.01 -15.13
C GLN A 198 1.99 -27.73 -14.39
N TRP A 199 0.75 -27.56 -14.88
CA TRP A 199 -0.48 -28.10 -14.27
C TRP A 199 -0.75 -27.49 -12.89
N SER A 200 -0.48 -26.18 -12.78
CA SER A 200 -0.66 -25.38 -11.58
C SER A 200 -2.13 -25.10 -11.26
N ASP A 201 -2.39 -24.61 -10.06
CA ASP A 201 -3.71 -24.13 -9.64
C ASP A 201 -4.14 -22.82 -10.34
N ALA A 202 -3.27 -22.21 -11.14
CA ALA A 202 -3.44 -20.93 -11.82
C ALA A 202 -3.92 -19.80 -10.90
N ARG A 203 -3.60 -19.88 -9.60
CA ARG A 203 -4.05 -18.90 -8.61
C ARG A 203 -3.10 -17.73 -8.52
N TRP A 204 -3.68 -16.55 -8.39
CA TRP A 204 -2.98 -15.34 -8.02
C TRP A 204 -2.42 -15.45 -6.60
N ARG A 205 -1.13 -15.15 -6.45
CA ARG A 205 -0.40 -15.19 -5.19
C ARG A 205 0.14 -13.80 -4.89
N GLU A 206 -0.05 -13.34 -3.66
CA GLU A 206 0.55 -12.10 -3.17
C GLU A 206 1.98 -12.37 -2.71
N ILE A 207 2.90 -11.48 -3.04
CA ILE A 207 4.14 -11.29 -2.30
C ILE A 207 4.09 -9.92 -1.63
N SER A 208 4.48 -9.84 -0.36
CA SER A 208 4.43 -8.62 0.44
C SER A 208 5.66 -8.53 1.32
N HIS A 209 6.26 -7.34 1.39
CA HIS A 209 7.36 -7.00 2.29
C HIS A 209 7.12 -5.61 2.89
N THR A 210 7.66 -5.36 4.08
CA THR A 210 7.62 -4.03 4.70
C THR A 210 8.99 -3.71 5.27
N PHE A 211 9.65 -2.72 4.68
CA PHE A 211 10.90 -2.19 5.21
C PHE A 211 10.61 -1.36 6.48
N GLN A 212 11.29 -1.69 7.57
CA GLN A 212 11.16 -1.02 8.87
C GLN A 212 12.57 -0.79 9.44
N ASN A 213 12.78 0.33 10.14
CA ASN A 213 14.07 0.67 10.78
C ASN A 213 15.27 0.79 9.81
N TYR A 214 15.02 0.94 8.51
CA TYR A 214 16.02 1.10 7.45
C TYR A 214 17.01 2.25 7.72
N PRO A 215 18.18 2.29 7.05
CA PRO A 215 19.14 3.37 7.22
C PRO A 215 18.56 4.75 6.85
N ALA A 216 19.03 5.81 7.52
CA ALA A 216 18.76 7.17 7.04
C ALA A 216 19.42 7.41 5.67
N GLY A 217 18.90 8.37 4.90
CA GLY A 217 19.41 8.71 3.57
C GLY A 217 18.58 8.17 2.40
N VAL A 218 17.52 7.39 2.63
CA VAL A 218 16.65 6.88 1.55
C VAL A 218 16.00 8.05 0.79
N ARG A 219 16.18 8.07 -0.54
CA ARG A 219 15.60 9.05 -1.47
C ARG A 219 14.77 8.42 -2.58
N TYR A 220 15.12 7.19 -2.98
CA TYR A 220 14.42 6.47 -4.02
C TYR A 220 14.03 5.05 -3.58
N ILE A 221 13.00 4.52 -4.22
CA ILE A 221 12.69 3.09 -4.22
C ILE A 221 12.84 2.63 -5.66
N MET A 222 13.73 1.66 -5.92
CA MET A 222 13.73 0.92 -7.16
C MET A 222 12.83 -0.30 -6.97
N PHE A 223 11.71 -0.35 -7.68
CA PHE A 223 10.88 -1.55 -7.79
C PHE A 223 11.21 -2.23 -9.11
N GLN A 224 11.62 -3.50 -9.09
CA GLN A 224 11.92 -4.29 -10.27
C GLN A 224 11.29 -5.67 -10.14
N HIS A 225 10.56 -6.11 -11.17
CA HIS A 225 10.02 -7.47 -11.21
C HIS A 225 10.04 -8.04 -12.62
N GLY A 226 9.90 -9.35 -12.72
CA GLY A 226 9.90 -10.02 -14.00
C GLY A 226 9.73 -11.51 -13.88
N GLY A 227 9.97 -12.18 -14.99
CA GLY A 227 9.92 -13.62 -15.06
C GLY A 227 10.16 -14.16 -16.44
N GLN A 228 10.08 -15.48 -16.53
CA GLN A 228 10.13 -16.25 -17.77
C GLN A 228 9.34 -17.54 -17.60
N ASP A 229 8.71 -18.01 -18.67
CA ASP A 229 8.22 -19.39 -18.75
C ASP A 229 9.41 -20.39 -18.69
N THR A 230 9.12 -21.61 -18.23
CA THR A 230 10.08 -22.73 -18.10
C THR A 230 9.95 -23.80 -19.19
N GLN A 231 8.96 -23.69 -20.09
CA GLN A 231 8.55 -24.71 -21.07
C GLN A 231 8.73 -24.27 -22.55
N TYR A 232 9.41 -23.16 -22.81
CA TYR A 232 9.69 -22.57 -24.13
C TYR A 232 8.46 -22.04 -24.92
N TRP A 233 7.42 -21.57 -24.23
CA TRP A 233 6.18 -21.03 -24.83
C TRP A 233 5.51 -19.97 -23.92
N ALA A 234 4.79 -18.99 -24.49
CA ALA A 234 4.33 -17.84 -23.71
C ALA A 234 3.22 -18.17 -22.68
N GLY A 235 3.40 -17.79 -21.40
CA GLY A 235 2.36 -18.07 -20.40
C GLY A 235 2.53 -17.64 -18.93
N CYS A 236 3.42 -16.71 -18.62
CA CYS A 236 3.61 -16.17 -17.26
C CYS A 236 2.88 -14.84 -17.07
N THR A 237 2.08 -14.68 -16.01
CA THR A 237 1.13 -13.56 -15.83
C THR A 237 1.37 -12.76 -14.54
N PHE A 238 1.40 -11.43 -14.63
CA PHE A 238 1.71 -10.52 -13.53
C PHE A 238 0.80 -9.29 -13.54
N ALA A 239 0.20 -8.97 -12.41
CA ALA A 239 -0.62 -7.78 -12.24
C ALA A 239 -0.39 -7.21 -10.87
N GLN A 240 -0.09 -5.92 -10.77
CA GLN A 240 -0.13 -5.28 -9.47
C GLN A 240 -1.58 -4.92 -9.16
N VAL A 241 -2.24 -5.75 -8.36
CA VAL A 241 -3.41 -5.32 -7.60
C VAL A 241 -3.03 -4.03 -6.83
N PRO A 242 -3.89 -3.00 -6.76
CA PRO A 242 -3.65 -1.75 -6.01
C PRO A 242 -3.44 -1.90 -4.48
N GLY A 243 -2.38 -2.59 -4.07
CA GLY A 243 -2.00 -2.85 -2.68
C GLY A 243 -0.87 -1.95 -2.20
N LEU A 244 -1.21 -0.77 -1.70
CA LEU A 244 -0.40 0.06 -0.77
C LEU A 244 1.14 -0.10 -0.84
N SER A 245 1.77 0.36 -1.93
CA SER A 245 3.22 0.60 -1.99
C SER A 245 3.62 1.91 -1.26
N SER A 246 3.11 2.09 -0.05
CA SER A 246 3.07 3.39 0.64
C SER A 246 3.86 3.36 1.95
N PRO A 247 4.65 4.41 2.25
CA PRO A 247 5.06 4.72 3.62
C PRO A 247 3.84 4.82 4.55
N SER A 248 3.69 3.86 5.47
CA SER A 248 2.53 3.75 6.35
C SER A 248 2.83 4.39 7.72
N PRO A 249 1.90 5.16 8.31
CA PRO A 249 1.97 5.52 9.72
C PRO A 249 1.62 4.29 10.56
N ALA A 250 2.63 3.52 10.94
CA ALA A 250 2.43 2.26 11.62
C ALA A 250 2.08 2.44 13.10
N ALA A 251 0.79 2.28 13.38
CA ALA A 251 0.39 1.47 14.52
C ALA A 251 -0.11 0.14 13.95
N ALA A 252 0.64 -0.94 14.16
CA ALA A 252 0.27 -2.25 13.67
C ALA A 252 -1.02 -2.73 14.36
N LEU A 253 -2.15 -2.69 13.64
CA LEU A 253 -3.37 -3.39 13.98
C LEU A 253 -3.82 -4.18 12.77
N HIS A 254 -3.59 -5.50 12.85
CA HIS A 254 -4.25 -6.47 11.99
C HIS A 254 -5.77 -6.36 12.10
N SER A 255 -6.46 -6.91 11.08
CA SER A 255 -7.92 -7.01 10.93
C SER A 255 -8.65 -5.78 10.35
N ALA A 256 -8.88 -5.87 9.04
CA ALA A 256 -10.15 -5.58 8.35
C ALA A 256 -10.01 -6.23 6.96
N ALA A 257 -10.57 -7.39 6.65
CA ALA A 257 -11.99 -7.76 6.69
C ALA A 257 -12.85 -6.75 5.91
N CYS A 258 -13.27 -7.13 4.71
CA CYS A 258 -14.02 -6.27 3.79
C CYS A 258 -15.39 -5.87 4.39
N PRO A 259 -15.77 -4.58 4.36
CA PRO A 259 -17.12 -4.16 4.72
C PRO A 259 -18.06 -4.37 3.53
N GLY A 260 -18.96 -5.37 3.59
CA GLY A 260 -19.85 -5.62 2.45
C GLY A 260 -20.81 -6.80 2.57
N CYS A 261 -21.63 -6.86 3.63
CA CYS A 261 -22.86 -7.67 3.63
C CYS A 261 -23.84 -7.23 4.75
N THR A 262 -24.53 -6.11 4.53
CA THR A 262 -25.77 -5.78 5.27
C THR A 262 -26.97 -6.27 4.46
N GLY A 263 -27.71 -7.27 4.96
CA GLY A 263 -28.78 -7.91 4.20
C GLY A 263 -29.66 -8.86 5.01
N SER A 264 -30.40 -8.29 5.96
CA SER A 264 -31.70 -8.74 6.53
C SER A 264 -32.16 -10.20 6.33
N ALA A 265 -32.31 -10.93 7.45
CA ALA A 265 -33.40 -11.89 7.63
C ALA A 265 -33.94 -11.81 9.07
N LEU A 266 -35.27 -11.76 9.20
CA LEU A 266 -35.97 -11.54 10.47
C LEU A 266 -36.03 -12.80 11.36
N GLY A 267 -36.08 -12.55 12.68
CA GLY A 267 -37.13 -13.15 13.51
C GLY A 267 -36.75 -14.28 14.47
N GLY A 268 -37.02 -14.06 15.77
CA GLY A 268 -37.63 -15.11 16.59
C GLY A 268 -36.81 -15.76 17.71
N ARG A 269 -36.83 -15.11 18.88
CA ARG A 269 -37.15 -15.72 20.20
C ARG A 269 -36.40 -17.00 20.68
N THR A 270 -35.50 -16.74 21.63
CA THR A 270 -35.45 -17.33 23.00
C THR A 270 -35.38 -18.85 23.24
N SER A 271 -34.39 -19.20 24.06
CA SER A 271 -34.45 -20.05 25.27
C SER A 271 -33.90 -21.49 25.23
N VAL A 272 -32.95 -21.71 26.15
CA VAL A 272 -32.79 -22.86 27.06
C VAL A 272 -32.37 -24.23 26.49
N ALA A 273 -31.11 -24.54 26.79
CA ALA A 273 -30.54 -25.79 27.30
C ALA A 273 -31.25 -27.15 27.10
N ASN A 274 -30.44 -28.16 26.76
CA ASN A 274 -30.07 -29.31 27.62
C ASN A 274 -30.14 -30.69 26.91
N THR A 275 -29.14 -31.54 27.17
CA THR A 275 -29.14 -33.03 27.13
C THR A 275 -29.69 -33.81 25.92
N GLY A 276 -28.87 -34.73 25.37
CA GLY A 276 -29.37 -35.87 24.59
C GLY A 276 -28.28 -36.75 23.96
N LYS A 277 -28.16 -38.01 24.38
CA LYS A 277 -27.31 -39.05 23.76
C LYS A 277 -28.14 -39.94 22.81
N SER A 278 -27.60 -40.27 21.63
CA SER A 278 -27.71 -41.57 20.90
C SER A 278 -27.01 -41.40 19.53
N GLN A 279 -26.19 -42.33 19.01
CA GLN A 279 -26.58 -43.57 18.28
C GLN A 279 -27.70 -43.32 17.25
N SER A 280 -27.67 -43.74 15.98
CA SER A 280 -26.67 -44.36 15.06
C SER A 280 -27.21 -44.16 13.61
N CYS A 281 -26.77 -44.74 12.48
CA CYS A 281 -25.78 -45.78 12.12
C CYS A 281 -25.45 -45.69 10.60
N VAL A 282 -24.37 -46.34 10.16
CA VAL A 282 -23.92 -46.57 8.74
C VAL A 282 -23.54 -45.32 7.95
#